data_AF-A0A258CQM6-F1
#
_entry.id   AF-A0A258CQM6-F1
#
_cell.length_a   1.000
_cell.length_b   1.000
_cell.length_c   1.000
_cell.angle_alpha   90.00
_cell.angle_beta   90.00
_cell.angle_gamma   90.00
#
_symmetry.space_group_name_H-M   'P 1'
#
loop_
_entity.id
_entity.type
_entity.pdbx_description
1 polymer ?
#
loop_
_entity_poly.entity_id
_entity_poly.type
_entity_poly.pdbx_seq_one_letter_code
_entity_poly.pdbx_strand_id
1 'polypeptide(L)'
;MTNRVLAHTGAKYPIIQAPMGWIARYQLASAVSRAGGLGIIETSSGETENCKAEITKMAQSGLPFGVNLPIMFLRDDAMLRFVCESGVKFVTTSAGSPAKFIGPLKDAGIVVYHAVPTVDAAVKCAEA
;
A
#
# COMPACT_ATOMS: atom_id res chain seq x y z
N MET A 1 -1.88 26.03 -2.70
CA MET A 1 -1.47 24.76 -3.35
C MET A 1 -2.01 23.61 -2.53
N THR A 2 -2.63 22.61 -3.17
CA THR A 2 -3.11 21.39 -2.50
C THR A 2 -1.93 20.45 -2.25
N ASN A 3 -1.81 19.87 -1.06
CA ASN A 3 -0.76 18.90 -0.74
C ASN A 3 -0.87 17.66 -1.67
N ARG A 4 0.23 17.31 -2.38
CA ARG A 4 0.24 16.21 -3.36
C ARG A 4 -0.07 14.84 -2.77
N VAL A 5 0.37 14.57 -1.53
CA VAL A 5 0.08 13.31 -0.84
C VAL A 5 -1.41 13.18 -0.58
N LEU A 6 -2.09 14.26 -0.20
CA LEU A 6 -3.55 14.25 -0.03
C LEU A 6 -4.26 13.97 -1.37
N ALA A 7 -3.80 14.57 -2.47
CA ALA A 7 -4.35 14.32 -3.80
C ALA A 7 -4.19 12.87 -4.26
N HIS A 8 -3.06 12.22 -3.93
CA HIS A 8 -2.82 10.82 -4.27
C HIS A 8 -3.62 9.83 -3.41
N THR A 9 -3.84 10.16 -2.15
CA THR A 9 -4.33 9.20 -1.14
C THR A 9 -5.81 9.37 -0.80
N GLY A 10 -6.39 10.55 -1.06
CA GLY A 10 -7.73 10.91 -0.62
C GLY A 10 -7.87 11.12 0.90
N ALA A 11 -6.77 11.08 1.64
CA ALA A 11 -6.76 11.35 3.08
C ALA A 11 -7.06 12.83 3.39
N LYS A 12 -7.43 13.11 4.65
CA LYS A 12 -7.62 14.48 5.15
C LYS A 12 -6.32 15.10 5.64
N TYR A 13 -5.46 14.29 6.25
CA TYR A 13 -4.18 14.69 6.81
C TYR A 13 -3.04 13.94 6.12
N PRO A 14 -1.89 14.59 5.85
CA PRO A 14 -0.76 13.97 5.15
C PRO A 14 0.05 13.11 6.12
N ILE A 15 -0.63 12.22 6.84
CA ILE A 15 -0.11 11.34 7.87
C ILE A 15 -0.44 9.92 7.43
N ILE A 16 0.59 9.11 7.23
CA ILE A 16 0.47 7.71 6.81
C ILE A 16 0.91 6.84 7.97
N GLN A 17 0.08 5.88 8.36
CA GLN A 17 0.48 4.87 9.34
C GLN A 17 1.37 3.81 8.68
N ALA A 18 2.54 3.57 9.27
CA ALA A 18 3.55 2.67 8.72
C ALA A 18 3.09 1.20 8.73
N PRO A 19 3.21 0.46 7.62
CA PRO A 19 2.72 -0.93 7.49
C PRO A 19 3.62 -1.91 8.26
N MET A 20 3.40 -2.02 9.57
CA MET A 20 4.17 -2.89 10.48
C MET A 20 3.62 -4.32 10.47
N GLY A 21 4.48 -5.30 10.18
CA GLY A 21 4.13 -6.72 10.19
C GLY A 21 3.41 -7.16 11.48
N TRP A 22 2.41 -8.02 11.34
CA TRP A 22 1.47 -8.50 12.37
C TRP A 22 0.54 -7.44 12.98
N ILE A 23 0.90 -6.16 12.90
CA ILE A 23 0.22 -5.06 13.60
C ILE A 23 -0.76 -4.34 12.66
N ALA A 24 -0.35 -4.06 11.43
CA ALA A 24 -1.08 -3.21 10.49
C ALA A 24 -2.22 -3.98 9.78
N ARG A 25 -3.25 -4.30 10.55
CA ARG A 25 -4.50 -4.97 10.13
C ARG A 25 -5.67 -4.00 10.07
N TYR A 26 -6.85 -4.49 9.66
CA TYR A 26 -8.07 -3.71 9.49
C TYR A 26 -8.38 -2.82 10.69
N GLN A 27 -8.23 -3.32 11.92
CA GLN A 27 -8.54 -2.55 13.12
C GLN A 27 -7.69 -1.28 13.22
N LEU A 28 -6.37 -1.38 13.04
CA LEU A 28 -5.47 -0.23 13.10
C LEU A 28 -5.65 0.67 11.86
N ALA A 29 -5.59 0.09 10.66
CA ALA A 29 -5.64 0.86 9.42
C ALA A 29 -6.97 1.63 9.30
N SER A 30 -8.11 0.99 9.61
CA SER A 30 -9.41 1.65 9.58
C SER A 30 -9.52 2.75 10.64
N ALA A 31 -8.96 2.57 11.84
CA ALA A 31 -8.96 3.60 12.87
C ALA A 31 -8.20 4.86 12.42
N VAL A 32 -7.02 4.70 11.81
CA VAL A 32 -6.23 5.82 11.25
C VAL A 32 -6.98 6.50 10.11
N SER A 33 -7.54 5.72 9.18
CA SER A 33 -8.30 6.27 8.05
C SER A 33 -9.55 7.01 8.50
N ARG A 34 -10.30 6.51 9.50
CA ARG A 34 -11.44 7.24 10.09
C ARG A 34 -11.03 8.54 10.76
N ALA A 35 -9.85 8.57 11.39
CA ALA A 35 -9.31 9.79 12.00
C ALA A 35 -8.82 10.81 10.95
N GLY A 36 -8.74 10.43 9.67
CA GLY A 36 -8.39 11.30 8.55
C GLY A 36 -6.96 11.13 8.04
N GLY A 37 -6.16 10.24 8.62
CA GLY A 37 -4.89 9.82 8.04
C GLY A 37 -5.08 8.77 6.93
N LEU A 38 -4.00 8.16 6.48
CA LEU A 38 -4.04 6.98 5.61
C LEU A 38 -3.56 5.74 6.37
N GLY A 39 -4.47 4.81 6.65
CA GLY A 39 -4.13 3.47 7.12
C GLY A 39 -3.61 2.60 5.99
N ILE A 40 -2.62 1.76 6.27
CA ILE A 40 -2.05 0.81 5.30
C ILE A 40 -2.11 -0.60 5.86
N ILE A 41 -2.69 -1.53 5.11
CA ILE A 41 -2.66 -2.96 5.41
C ILE A 41 -1.32 -3.56 5.00
N GLU A 42 -0.66 -4.28 5.90
CA GLU A 42 0.54 -5.05 5.58
C GLU A 42 0.22 -6.45 5.05
N THR A 43 1.10 -7.01 4.21
CA THR A 43 0.92 -8.34 3.59
C THR A 43 2.11 -9.29 3.79
N SER A 44 3.05 -8.92 4.67
CA SER A 44 4.24 -9.74 5.00
C SER A 44 3.96 -10.88 5.96
N SER A 45 3.02 -10.68 6.89
CA SER A 45 2.84 -11.61 8.01
C SER A 45 1.60 -12.48 7.85
N GLY A 46 1.70 -13.73 8.28
CA GLY A 46 0.59 -14.69 8.24
C GLY A 46 0.33 -15.26 6.85
N GLU A 47 -0.81 -15.90 6.69
CA GLU A 47 -1.21 -16.53 5.42
C GLU A 47 -1.78 -15.51 4.43
N THR A 48 -1.53 -15.76 3.13
CA THR A 48 -2.03 -14.92 2.02
C THR A 48 -3.52 -14.64 2.12
N GLU A 49 -4.34 -15.64 2.45
CA GLU A 49 -5.80 -15.51 2.53
C GLU A 49 -6.23 -14.61 3.70
N ASN A 50 -5.52 -14.63 4.82
CA ASN A 50 -5.78 -13.71 5.92
C ASN A 50 -5.50 -12.26 5.50
N CYS A 51 -4.41 -12.02 4.77
CA CYS A 51 -4.10 -10.68 4.26
C CYS A 51 -5.17 -10.20 3.26
N LYS A 52 -5.63 -11.08 2.35
CA LYS A 52 -6.73 -10.77 1.42
C LYS A 52 -8.02 -10.43 2.17
N ALA A 53 -8.36 -11.18 3.22
CA ALA A 53 -9.54 -10.90 4.04
C ALA A 53 -9.46 -9.51 4.70
N GLU A 54 -8.29 -9.10 5.19
CA GLU A 54 -8.08 -7.78 5.79
C GLU A 54 -8.19 -6.64 4.76
N ILE A 55 -7.67 -6.83 3.54
CA ILE A 55 -7.82 -5.89 2.42
C ILE A 55 -9.30 -5.78 2.02
N THR A 56 -10.01 -6.91 1.90
CA THR A 56 -11.44 -6.93 1.57
C THR A 56 -12.27 -6.17 2.60
N LYS A 57 -12.01 -6.39 3.91
CA LYS A 57 -12.68 -5.62 4.99
C LYS A 57 -12.41 -4.12 4.86
N MET A 58 -11.17 -3.72 4.55
CA MET A 58 -10.85 -2.30 4.32
C MET A 58 -11.59 -1.74 3.11
N ALA A 59 -11.63 -2.46 1.99
CA ALA A 59 -12.33 -2.02 0.78
C ALA A 59 -13.84 -1.82 1.05
N GLN A 60 -14.46 -2.73 1.81
CA GLN A 60 -15.87 -2.63 2.21
C GLN A 60 -16.17 -1.45 3.15
N SER A 61 -15.16 -0.91 3.85
CA SER A 61 -15.35 0.22 4.76
C SER A 61 -15.60 1.56 4.06
N GLY A 62 -15.28 1.67 2.76
CA GLY A 62 -15.38 2.93 1.99
C GLY A 62 -14.37 4.01 2.40
N LEU A 63 -13.44 3.71 3.30
CA LEU A 63 -12.41 4.65 3.75
C LEU A 63 -11.21 4.66 2.78
N PRO A 64 -10.51 5.80 2.62
CA PRO A 64 -9.23 5.81 1.92
C PRO A 64 -8.22 4.94 2.68
N PHE A 65 -7.53 4.05 1.97
CA PHE A 65 -6.50 3.19 2.55
C PHE A 65 -5.49 2.77 1.51
N GLY A 66 -4.38 2.21 1.97
CA GLY A 66 -3.40 1.57 1.11
C GLY A 66 -3.06 0.14 1.51
N VAL A 67 -2.24 -0.50 0.68
CA VAL A 67 -1.67 -1.83 0.95
C VAL A 67 -0.16 -1.78 0.79
N ASN A 68 0.59 -2.46 1.66
CA ASN A 68 2.03 -2.66 1.51
C ASN A 68 2.33 -4.02 0.90
N LEU A 69 3.17 -4.03 -0.14
CA LEU A 69 3.74 -5.20 -0.78
C LEU A 69 5.24 -5.29 -0.44
N PRO A 70 5.62 -6.06 0.58
CA PRO A 70 7.01 -6.23 0.98
C PRO A 70 7.66 -7.31 0.10
N ILE A 71 8.39 -6.87 -0.93
CA ILE A 71 8.71 -7.65 -2.14
C ILE A 71 9.44 -8.96 -1.83
N MET A 72 10.47 -8.93 -0.97
CA MET A 72 11.20 -10.14 -0.57
C MET A 72 10.37 -11.18 0.20
N PHE A 73 9.21 -10.79 0.73
CA PHE A 73 8.35 -11.65 1.54
C PHE A 73 7.12 -12.14 0.78
N LEU A 74 6.93 -11.70 -0.47
CA LEU A 74 5.89 -12.24 -1.34
C LEU A 74 6.32 -13.60 -1.89
N ARG A 75 5.48 -14.60 -1.69
CA ARG A 75 5.73 -15.97 -2.17
C ARG A 75 5.60 -16.08 -3.70
N ASP A 76 4.62 -15.36 -4.25
CA ASP A 76 4.21 -15.41 -5.64
C ASP A 76 3.45 -14.12 -6.01
N ASP A 77 3.05 -13.97 -7.29
CA ASP A 77 2.35 -12.78 -7.79
C ASP A 77 0.85 -12.74 -7.41
N ALA A 78 0.31 -13.71 -6.67
CA ALA A 78 -1.12 -13.76 -6.38
C ALA A 78 -1.57 -12.55 -5.54
N MET A 79 -0.73 -12.06 -4.62
CA MET A 79 -1.04 -10.86 -3.85
C MET A 79 -1.03 -9.61 -4.72
N LEU A 80 -0.07 -9.48 -5.64
CA LEU A 80 -0.03 -8.37 -6.60
C LEU A 80 -1.31 -8.34 -7.44
N ARG A 81 -1.68 -9.47 -8.06
CA ARG A 81 -2.91 -9.59 -8.86
C ARG A 81 -4.15 -9.24 -8.05
N PHE A 82 -4.27 -9.80 -6.85
CA PHE A 82 -5.38 -9.49 -5.95
C PHE A 82 -5.45 -7.99 -5.63
N VAL A 83 -4.33 -7.34 -5.32
CA VAL A 83 -4.31 -5.90 -5.04
C VAL A 83 -4.73 -5.08 -6.26
N CYS A 84 -4.26 -5.41 -7.47
CA CYS A 84 -4.70 -4.76 -8.71
C CYS A 84 -6.22 -4.87 -8.93
N GLU A 85 -6.83 -5.97 -8.52
CA GLU A 85 -8.28 -6.24 -8.69
C GLU A 85 -9.13 -5.73 -7.50
N SER A 86 -8.53 -5.51 -6.34
CA SER A 86 -9.23 -5.19 -5.08
C SER A 86 -9.81 -3.77 -4.98
N GLY A 87 -9.56 -2.91 -5.97
CA GLY A 87 -10.00 -1.51 -5.99
C GLY A 87 -9.17 -0.56 -5.12
N VAL A 88 -8.09 -1.04 -4.50
CA VAL A 88 -7.09 -0.22 -3.80
C VAL A 88 -6.54 0.86 -4.73
N LYS A 89 -6.34 2.08 -4.22
CA LYS A 89 -5.83 3.22 -5.01
C LYS A 89 -4.42 3.66 -4.64
N PHE A 90 -3.88 3.15 -3.53
CA PHE A 90 -2.56 3.49 -3.05
C PHE A 90 -1.81 2.25 -2.56
N VAL A 91 -0.61 2.02 -3.08
CA VAL A 91 0.24 0.90 -2.68
C VAL A 91 1.61 1.42 -2.25
N THR A 92 2.09 0.86 -1.15
CA THR A 92 3.51 0.95 -0.80
C THR A 92 4.22 -0.34 -1.19
N THR A 93 5.46 -0.23 -1.66
CA THR A 93 6.35 -1.38 -1.84
C THR A 93 7.59 -1.17 -0.99
N SER A 94 8.18 -2.25 -0.50
CA SER A 94 9.37 -2.20 0.34
C SER A 94 10.20 -3.47 0.19
N ALA A 95 11.39 -3.49 0.81
CA ALA A 95 12.23 -4.68 0.92
C ALA A 95 12.46 -5.40 -0.42
N GLY A 96 13.10 -4.72 -1.39
CA GLY A 96 13.43 -5.28 -2.69
C GLY A 96 13.26 -4.27 -3.83
N SER A 97 13.58 -4.67 -5.07
CA SER A 97 13.38 -3.81 -6.24
C SER A 97 11.92 -3.81 -6.71
N PRO A 98 11.27 -2.64 -6.86
CA PRO A 98 9.87 -2.55 -7.24
C PRO A 98 9.63 -2.69 -8.75
N ALA A 99 10.68 -2.85 -9.57
CA ALA A 99 10.61 -2.77 -11.02
C ALA A 99 9.52 -3.67 -11.65
N LYS A 100 9.33 -4.89 -11.13
CA LYS A 100 8.29 -5.82 -11.62
C LYS A 100 6.87 -5.47 -11.17
N PHE A 101 6.72 -4.65 -10.13
CA PHE A 101 5.45 -4.31 -9.50
C PHE A 101 4.90 -2.97 -9.99
N ILE A 102 5.79 -2.02 -10.31
CA ILE A 102 5.39 -0.65 -10.69
C ILE A 102 4.45 -0.64 -11.90
N GLY A 103 4.83 -1.31 -13.00
CA GLY A 103 4.03 -1.37 -14.22
C GLY A 103 2.60 -1.89 -13.96
N PRO A 104 2.45 -3.14 -13.50
CA PRO A 104 1.12 -3.71 -13.22
C PRO A 104 0.25 -2.89 -12.26
N LEU A 105 0.85 -2.27 -11.23
CA LEU A 105 0.12 -1.41 -10.30
C LEU A 105 -0.33 -0.10 -10.97
N LYS A 106 0.55 0.57 -11.71
CA LYS A 106 0.22 1.80 -12.44
C LYS A 106 -0.83 1.55 -13.52
N ASP A 107 -0.75 0.42 -14.24
CA ASP A 107 -1.73 0.01 -15.25
C ASP A 107 -3.13 -0.20 -14.64
N ALA A 108 -3.19 -0.66 -13.37
CA ALA A 108 -4.43 -0.75 -12.60
C ALA A 108 -4.92 0.60 -12.02
N GLY A 109 -4.23 1.71 -12.33
CA GLY A 109 -4.56 3.05 -11.84
C GLY A 109 -4.20 3.27 -10.36
N ILE A 110 -3.23 2.53 -9.83
CA ILE A 110 -2.79 2.60 -8.44
C ILE A 110 -1.60 3.55 -8.32
N VAL A 111 -1.64 4.46 -7.35
CA VAL A 111 -0.48 5.27 -6.98
C VAL A 111 0.50 4.41 -6.16
N VAL A 112 1.77 4.38 -6.58
CA VAL A 112 2.80 3.54 -5.96
C VAL A 112 3.87 4.38 -5.28
N TYR A 113 4.13 4.11 -4.00
CA TYR A 113 5.23 4.70 -3.23
C TYR A 113 6.20 3.58 -2.86
N HIS A 114 7.50 3.74 -3.17
CA HIS A 114 8.51 2.77 -2.77
C HIS A 114 9.31 3.27 -1.57
N ALA A 115 9.47 2.45 -0.54
CA ALA A 115 10.33 2.76 0.60
C ALA A 115 11.79 2.59 0.19
N VAL A 116 12.58 3.67 0.29
CA VAL A 116 13.98 3.72 -0.15
C VAL A 116 14.90 4.13 1.00
N PRO A 117 16.10 3.52 1.14
CA PRO A 117 17.05 3.88 2.17
C PRO A 117 18.05 4.98 1.73
N THR A 118 18.12 5.29 0.44
CA THR A 118 19.11 6.22 -0.14
C THR A 118 18.51 7.11 -1.22
N VAL A 119 19.17 8.23 -1.49
CA VAL A 119 18.79 9.17 -2.56
C VAL A 119 18.88 8.50 -3.94
N ASP A 120 19.94 7.74 -4.21
CA ASP A 120 20.11 7.04 -5.50
C ASP A 120 18.96 6.06 -5.77
N ALA A 121 18.48 5.36 -4.73
CA ALA A 121 17.33 4.48 -4.85
C ALA A 121 16.04 5.29 -5.09
N ALA A 122 15.88 6.45 -4.45
CA ALA A 122 14.76 7.35 -4.67
C ALA A 122 14.68 7.83 -6.12
N VAL A 123 15.81 8.28 -6.69
CA VAL A 123 15.89 8.74 -8.09
C VAL A 123 15.53 7.61 -9.05
N LYS A 124 16.11 6.41 -8.88
CA LYS A 124 15.79 5.24 -9.71
C LYS A 124 14.30 4.86 -9.66
N CYS A 125 13.66 4.97 -8.50
CA CYS A 125 12.23 4.69 -8.37
C CYS A 125 11.36 5.76 -9.04
N ALA A 126 11.81 7.01 -9.06
CA ALA A 126 11.08 8.10 -9.72
C ALA A 126 11.11 7.98 -11.26
N GLU A 127 12.15 7.35 -11.81
CA GLU A 127 12.35 7.13 -13.25
C GLU A 127 11.69 5.84 -13.80
N ALA A 128 11.22 4.96 -12.91
CA ALA A 128 10.53 3.70 -13.25
C ALA A 128 9.00 3.89 -13.34
#